data_AF-A0A800IG76-F1
#
_entry.id   AF-A0A800IG76-F1
#
_cell.length_a   1.000
_cell.length_b   1.000
_cell.length_c   1.000
_cell.angle_alpha   90.00
_cell.angle_beta   90.00
_cell.angle_gamma   90.00
#
_symmetry.space_group_name_H-M   'P 1'
#
loop_
_entity.id
_entity.type
_entity.pdbx_description
1 polymer ?
#
loop_
_entity_poly.entity_id
_entity_poly.type
_entity_poly.pdbx_seq_one_letter_code
_entity_poly.pdbx_strand_id
1 'polypeptide(L)' 'MEMLNQCFETMQSTMAKYKMAGYEPDVEIKVDRNECSFFELYRAKEMIEVGRKAALSALQAGHKI' A
#
# COMPACT_ATOMS: atom_id res chain seq x y z
N MET A 1 -23.04 -1.28 -4.10
CA MET A 1 -21.89 -1.22 -3.18
C MET A 1 -20.56 -1.04 -3.92
N GLU A 2 -20.35 -1.66 -5.08
CA GLU A 2 -19.09 -1.51 -5.85
C GLU A 2 -18.73 -0.07 -6.24
N MET A 3 -19.70 0.71 -6.74
CA MET A 3 -19.45 2.10 -7.15
C MET A 3 -18.94 2.97 -5.98
N LEU A 4 -19.48 2.74 -4.77
CA LEU A 4 -19.04 3.46 -3.57
C LEU A 4 -17.60 3.08 -3.18
N ASN A 5 -17.27 1.79 -3.21
CA ASN A 5 -15.91 1.31 -2.96
C ASN A 5 -14.92 1.90 -3.97
N GLN A 6 -15.29 1.94 -5.24
CA GLN A 6 -14.45 2.50 -6.30
C GLN A 6 -14.25 4.02 -6.13
N CYS A 7 -15.29 4.74 -5.72
CA CYS A 7 -15.17 6.17 -5.37
C CYS A 7 -14.18 6.37 -4.21
N PHE A 8 -14.28 5.58 -3.15
CA PHE A 8 -13.35 5.64 -2.02
C PHE A 8 -11.91 5.31 -2.42
N GLU A 9 -11.69 4.23 -3.17
CA GLU A 9 -10.37 3.85 -3.67
C GLU A 9 -9.74 4.96 -4.53
N THR A 10 -10.55 5.59 -5.40
CA THR A 10 -10.10 6.67 -6.28
C THR A 10 -9.70 7.90 -5.47
N MET A 11 -10.51 8.30 -4.49
CA MET A 11 -10.19 9.42 -3.59
C MET A 11 -8.92 9.15 -2.80
N GLN A 12 -8.82 7.98 -2.15
CA GLN A 12 -7.65 7.60 -1.35
C GLN A 12 -6.37 7.58 -2.19
N SER A 13 -6.43 7.00 -3.40
CA SER A 13 -5.29 6.97 -4.33
C SER A 13 -4.84 8.37 -4.75
N THR A 14 -5.79 9.27 -4.97
CA THR A 14 -5.50 10.66 -5.37
C THR A 14 -4.86 11.44 -4.21
N MET A 15 -5.42 11.32 -3.00
CA MET A 15 -4.89 11.97 -1.80
C MET A 15 -3.49 11.46 -1.44
N ALA A 16 -3.25 10.15 -1.55
CA ALA A 16 -1.94 9.56 -1.30
C ALA A 16 -0.89 10.14 -2.26
N LYS A 17 -1.17 10.17 -3.58
CA LYS A 17 -0.28 10.76 -4.58
C LYS A 17 0.02 12.23 -4.28
N TYR A 18 -1.00 13.01 -3.94
CA TYR A 18 -0.82 14.42 -3.60
C TYR A 18 0.06 14.61 -2.37
N LYS A 19 -0.14 13.80 -1.32
CA LYS A 19 0.69 13.84 -0.12
C LYS A 19 2.15 13.44 -0.40
N MET A 20 2.39 12.41 -1.20
CA MET A 20 3.75 12.00 -1.58
C MET A 20 4.46 13.06 -2.43
N ALA A 21 3.75 13.81 -3.28
CA ALA A 21 4.35 14.89 -4.06
C ALA A 21 4.80 16.09 -3.19
N GLY A 22 4.15 16.30 -2.03
CA GLY A 22 4.50 17.35 -1.07
C GLY A 22 5.53 16.95 -0.02
N TYR A 23 5.79 15.65 0.14
CA TYR A 23 6.69 15.09 1.16
C TYR A 23 7.41 13.87 0.59
N GLU A 24 8.71 14.00 0.32
CA GLU A 24 9.54 12.85 -0.08
C GLU A 24 9.72 11.91 1.12
N PRO A 25 9.28 10.64 1.03
CA PRO A 25 9.44 9.68 2.11
C PRO A 25 10.88 9.17 2.17
N ASP A 26 11.45 9.02 3.38
CA ASP A 26 12.76 8.39 3.57
C ASP A 26 12.76 6.91 3.10
N VAL A 27 11.63 6.23 3.30
CA VAL A 27 11.41 4.84 2.89
C VAL A 27 10.00 4.69 2.34
N GLU A 28 9.88 4.23 1.09
CA GLU A 28 8.60 3.93 0.45
C GLU A 28 8.36 2.41 0.42
N ILE A 29 7.34 1.95 1.14
CA ILE A 29 6.92 0.53 1.13
C ILE A 29 5.74 0.39 0.16
N LYS A 30 5.99 -0.23 -0.99
CA LYS A 30 4.96 -0.48 -2.01
C LYS A 30 4.29 -1.82 -1.79
N VAL A 31 2.96 -1.81 -1.71
CA VAL A 31 2.11 -2.99 -1.72
C VAL A 31 1.17 -2.85 -2.92
N ASP A 32 1.03 -3.89 -3.74
CA ASP A 32 0.14 -3.84 -4.90
C ASP A 32 -1.32 -3.72 -4.42
N ARG A 33 -2.10 -2.84 -5.06
CA ARG A 33 -3.52 -2.66 -4.74
C ARG A 33 -4.37 -3.91 -5.02
N ASN A 34 -3.86 -4.80 -5.87
CA ASN A 34 -4.53 -6.04 -6.26
C ASN A 34 -4.28 -7.18 -5.26
N GLU A 35 -3.48 -6.94 -4.20
CA GLU A 35 -3.20 -7.95 -3.18
C GLU A 35 -4.48 -8.37 -2.45
N CYS A 36 -5.37 -7.45 -2.09
CA CYS A 36 -6.68 -7.76 -1.51
C CYS A 36 -7.71 -6.64 -1.70
N SER A 37 -9.00 -7.00 -1.71
CA SER A 37 -10.10 -6.02 -1.69
C SER A 37 -10.55 -5.68 -0.25
N PHE A 38 -11.32 -4.59 -0.11
CA PHE A 38 -11.68 -3.95 1.16
C PHE A 38 -12.33 -4.87 2.21
N PHE A 39 -13.00 -5.94 1.79
CA PHE A 39 -13.73 -6.87 2.66
C PHE A 39 -13.18 -8.30 2.67
N GLU A 40 -11.95 -8.51 2.17
CA GLU A 40 -11.30 -9.83 2.18
C GLU A 40 -10.58 -10.15 3.49
N LEU A 41 -11.27 -9.96 4.62
CA LEU A 41 -10.69 -10.09 5.97
C LEU A 41 -10.16 -11.51 6.25
N TYR A 42 -10.71 -12.52 5.57
CA TYR A 42 -10.25 -13.90 5.66
C TYR A 42 -8.81 -14.10 5.16
N ARG A 43 -8.27 -13.17 4.35
CA ARG A 43 -6.89 -13.18 3.83
C ARG A 43 -5.90 -12.46 4.74
N ALA A 44 -6.29 -12.03 5.95
CA ALA A 44 -5.44 -11.26 6.84
C ALA A 44 -4.05 -11.88 7.07
N LYS A 45 -3.96 -13.20 7.25
CA LYS A 45 -2.67 -13.90 7.43
C LYS A 45 -1.75 -13.77 6.22
N GLU A 46 -2.31 -13.87 5.02
CA GLU A 46 -1.59 -13.70 3.77
C GLU A 46 -1.09 -12.25 3.62
N MET A 47 -1.96 -11.28 3.88
CA MET A 47 -1.65 -9.85 3.78
C MET A 47 -0.57 -9.41 4.78
N ILE A 48 -0.51 -10.01 5.96
CA ILE A 48 0.58 -9.79 6.93
C ILE A 48 1.92 -10.21 6.32
N GLU A 49 1.99 -11.37 5.68
CA GLU A 49 3.24 -11.83 5.05
C GLU A 49 3.62 -11.00 3.82
N VAL A 50 2.65 -10.56 3.02
CA VAL A 50 2.88 -9.63 1.91
C VAL A 50 3.50 -8.33 2.44
N GLY A 51 2.90 -7.72 3.46
CA GLY A 51 3.41 -6.50 4.10
C GLY A 51 4.81 -6.69 4.68
N ARG A 52 5.06 -7.82 5.35
CA ARG A 52 6.38 -8.14 5.92
C ARG A 52 7.47 -8.25 4.85
N LYS A 53 7.17 -8.92 3.73
CA LYS A 53 8.11 -9.03 2.60
C LYS A 53 8.35 -7.67 1.96
N ALA A 54 7.30 -6.89 1.70
CA ALA A 54 7.42 -5.56 1.10
C ALA A 54 8.29 -4.63 1.96
N ALA A 55 8.08 -4.64 3.28
CA ALA A 55 8.87 -3.84 4.22
C ALA A 55 10.35 -4.26 4.24
N LEU A 56 10.63 -5.57 4.30
CA LEU A 56 12.00 -6.07 4.25
C LEU A 56 12.71 -5.68 2.95
N SER A 57 12.04 -5.83 1.80
CA SER A 57 12.58 -5.42 0.51
C SER A 57 12.87 -3.91 0.45
N ALA A 58 11.98 -3.07 0.97
CA ALA A 58 12.18 -1.62 1.00
C ALA A 58 13.37 -1.22 1.88
N LEU A 59 13.51 -1.85 3.06
CA LEU A 59 14.62 -1.58 3.98
C LEU A 59 15.97 -2.06 3.44
N GLN A 60 15.99 -3.17 2.69
CA GLN A 60 17.19 -3.66 1.99
C GLN A 60 17.58 -2.76 0.83
N ALA A 61 16.60 -2.25 0.07
CA ALA A 61 16.86 -1.31 -1.03
C ALA A 61 17.36 0.07 -0.54
N GLY A 62 16.90 0.51 0.65
CA GLY A 62 17.38 1.72 1.32
C GLY A 62 18.76 1.58 1.97
N HIS A 63 19.23 0.35 2.21
CA HIS A 63 20.59 0.07 2.67
C HIS A 63 21.58 0.13 1.50
N LYS A 64 21.93 1.36 1.07
CA LYS A 64 23.30 1.63 0.64
C LYS A 64 24.11 1.96 1.89
N ILE A 65 24.67 0.94 2.54
CA ILE A 65 25.85 1.10 3.39
C ILE A 65 27.05 0.67 2.56
#